data_AF-A0AAU1YKT5-F1
#
_entry.id   AF-A0AAU1YKT5-F1
#
_cell.length_a   1.000
_cell.length_b   1.000
_cell.length_c   1.000
_cell.angle_alpha   90.00
_cell.angle_beta   90.00
_cell.angle_gamma   90.00
#
_symmetry.space_group_name_H-M   'P 1'
#
loop_
_entity.id
_entity.type
_entity.pdbx_description
1 polymer ?
#
loop_
_entity_poly.entity_id
_entity_poly.type
_entity_poly.pdbx_seq_one_letter_code
_entity_poly.pdbx_strand_id
1 'polypeptide(L)'
;MVVGGSLAGLLAARALVGHAERVTIVERDRLPKEDEEGTASRPGVPQSRHPHVLLEGGQRALDALLPGFMAELKAAGAPRVGMPADMVQFQNGRWFRRVPASTHIHTGSRAQVERLVRRRVLAEPSVTLVEGTDTVGLLGDATRVRGVLVRERGAGARDEQRELAADLVVDATGRGTKASRWLAAVGAEAPHEEIIDTGLAYASRVYRDTGGTLGGEPSADALGLHIVPDPAQPYGAVVVPLEDGTHLATFSGLRGDEPPTDEDEFEAYAKRLPHPVVHRWIRGAEPLSPVSGFRRTANVRRRYDLPGRRPAGFLATGDALCTFNPIYGQGMAVAALSAVALRDALADPRRTPTTRRVQRALLATSRQAWDISAGADKKMPGAIGNAVAVRPADRVAGWYLRRVQERVPGDPVVGRAFRSVVSLKEPLGALFAPPVARAVLFGPAKETPAEPPMTRE
;
A
#
# COMPACT_ATOMS: atom_id res chain seq x y z
N MET A 1 -13.86 10.87 -16.24
CA MET A 1 -14.18 9.45 -16.01
C MET A 1 -13.04 8.77 -15.30
N VAL A 2 -13.34 7.92 -14.32
CA VAL A 2 -12.36 7.13 -13.56
C VAL A 2 -12.68 5.65 -13.75
N VAL A 3 -11.69 4.86 -14.13
CA VAL A 3 -11.84 3.41 -14.35
C VAL A 3 -11.28 2.66 -13.14
N GLY A 4 -12.15 1.92 -12.44
CA GLY A 4 -11.88 1.24 -11.17
C GLY A 4 -12.48 1.98 -9.98
N GLY A 5 -13.24 1.27 -9.14
CA GLY A 5 -13.93 1.78 -7.95
C GLY A 5 -13.27 1.38 -6.62
N SER A 6 -11.97 1.05 -6.65
CA SER A 6 -11.18 0.84 -5.42
C SER A 6 -10.72 2.17 -4.81
N LEU A 7 -10.03 2.13 -3.66
CA LEU A 7 -9.51 3.31 -2.97
C LEU A 7 -8.83 4.34 -3.90
N ALA A 8 -7.96 3.92 -4.82
CA ALA A 8 -7.28 4.85 -5.73
C ALA A 8 -8.25 5.57 -6.69
N GLY A 9 -9.26 4.85 -7.19
CA GLY A 9 -10.27 5.40 -8.08
C GLY A 9 -11.24 6.33 -7.35
N LEU A 10 -11.67 5.96 -6.14
CA LEU A 10 -12.51 6.82 -5.31
C LEU A 10 -11.81 8.13 -4.94
N LEU A 11 -10.54 8.08 -4.56
CA LEU A 11 -9.76 9.27 -4.23
C LEU A 11 -9.45 10.13 -5.47
N ALA A 12 -9.20 9.50 -6.63
CA ALA A 12 -9.06 10.22 -7.89
C ALA A 12 -10.38 10.91 -8.27
N ALA A 13 -11.53 10.24 -8.11
CA ALA A 13 -12.83 10.85 -8.33
C ALA A 13 -13.06 12.04 -7.41
N ARG A 14 -12.76 11.91 -6.11
CA ARG A 14 -12.81 13.02 -5.15
C ARG A 14 -11.95 14.21 -5.55
N ALA A 15 -10.75 13.95 -6.05
CA ALA A 15 -9.82 14.98 -6.50
C ALA A 15 -10.27 15.69 -7.78
N LEU A 16 -11.18 15.09 -8.56
CA LEU A 16 -11.78 15.69 -9.75
C LEU A 16 -13.05 16.51 -9.45
N VAL A 17 -13.68 16.30 -8.28
CA VAL A 17 -14.82 17.11 -7.83
C VAL A 17 -14.41 18.58 -7.74
N GLY A 18 -15.20 19.47 -8.35
CA GLY A 18 -14.89 20.91 -8.46
C GLY A 18 -14.03 21.27 -9.66
N HIS A 19 -13.46 20.29 -10.36
CA HIS A 19 -12.66 20.48 -11.59
C HIS A 19 -13.31 19.89 -12.84
N ALA A 20 -14.42 19.14 -12.68
CA ALA A 20 -15.21 18.56 -13.76
C ALA A 20 -16.70 18.74 -13.47
N GLU A 21 -17.50 18.91 -14.53
CA GLU A 21 -18.97 18.98 -14.43
C GLU A 21 -19.57 17.66 -13.95
N ARG A 22 -18.96 16.54 -14.33
CA ARG A 22 -19.39 15.18 -13.97
C ARG A 22 -18.21 14.24 -13.84
N VAL A 23 -18.23 13.40 -12.81
CA VAL A 23 -17.22 12.38 -12.56
C VAL A 23 -17.90 11.01 -12.54
N THR A 24 -17.78 10.26 -13.64
CA THR A 24 -18.28 8.88 -13.71
C THR A 24 -17.17 7.89 -13.35
N ILE A 25 -17.44 7.05 -12.35
CA ILE A 25 -16.62 5.91 -11.94
C ILE A 25 -17.18 4.66 -12.61
N VAL A 26 -16.33 3.91 -13.33
CA VAL A 26 -16.69 2.62 -13.93
C VAL A 26 -16.03 1.50 -13.14
N GLU A 27 -16.81 0.63 -12.52
CA GLU A 27 -16.35 -0.48 -11.69
C GLU A 27 -16.88 -1.81 -12.26
N ARG A 28 -15.99 -2.80 -12.34
CA ARG A 28 -16.31 -4.13 -12.87
C ARG A 28 -17.11 -4.96 -11.87
N ASP A 29 -16.84 -4.78 -10.58
CA ASP A 29 -17.57 -5.47 -9.53
C ASP A 29 -18.91 -4.77 -9.25
N ARG A 30 -19.84 -5.48 -8.63
CA ARG A 30 -20.94 -4.85 -7.91
C ARG A 30 -20.48 -4.65 -6.48
N LEU A 31 -20.57 -3.42 -5.98
CA LEU A 31 -20.15 -3.08 -4.63
C LEU A 31 -21.17 -3.66 -3.64
N PRO A 32 -20.72 -4.21 -2.49
CA PRO A 32 -21.64 -4.67 -1.47
C PRO A 32 -22.53 -3.52 -1.01
N LYS A 33 -23.79 -3.83 -0.70
CA LYS A 33 -24.71 -2.84 -0.10
C LYS A 33 -24.34 -2.59 1.36
N GLU A 34 -24.76 -1.45 1.92
CA GLU A 34 -24.37 -1.01 3.28
C GLU A 34 -24.64 -2.06 4.38
N ASP A 35 -25.63 -2.93 4.20
CA ASP A 35 -26.02 -4.03 5.08
C ASP A 35 -25.15 -5.31 4.93
N GLU A 36 -24.41 -5.45 3.83
CA GLU A 36 -23.52 -6.59 3.52
C GLU A 36 -22.02 -6.20 3.62
N GLU A 37 -21.73 -4.92 3.91
CA GLU A 37 -20.42 -4.27 3.75
C GLU A 37 -19.37 -4.58 4.84
N GLY A 38 -19.70 -5.43 5.82
CA GLY A 38 -18.84 -5.77 6.96
C GLY A 38 -17.90 -6.97 6.75
N THR A 39 -18.18 -7.87 5.80
CA THR A 39 -17.55 -9.20 5.77
C THR A 39 -17.05 -9.68 4.39
N ALA A 40 -17.42 -9.01 3.29
CA ALA A 40 -17.15 -9.52 1.95
C ALA A 40 -15.91 -8.90 1.27
N SER A 41 -14.86 -9.71 1.08
CA SER A 41 -13.75 -9.38 0.17
C SER A 41 -14.24 -9.42 -1.29
N ARG A 42 -14.02 -8.33 -2.03
CA ARG A 42 -14.45 -8.21 -3.43
C ARG A 42 -13.51 -8.98 -4.37
N PRO A 43 -14.01 -9.68 -5.41
CA PRO A 43 -13.17 -10.38 -6.39
C PRO A 43 -12.14 -9.48 -7.09
N GLY A 44 -12.47 -8.21 -7.34
CA GLY A 44 -11.57 -7.22 -7.93
C GLY A 44 -10.47 -6.70 -7.01
N VAL A 45 -10.54 -7.02 -5.70
CA VAL A 45 -9.54 -6.61 -4.68
C VAL A 45 -9.11 -7.82 -3.85
N PRO A 46 -8.54 -8.87 -4.48
CA PRO A 46 -8.19 -10.12 -3.78
C PRO A 46 -7.20 -9.89 -2.62
N GLN A 47 -6.37 -8.86 -2.71
CA GLN A 47 -5.44 -8.48 -1.66
C GLN A 47 -6.12 -8.00 -0.36
N SER A 48 -7.43 -7.69 -0.35
CA SER A 48 -8.11 -7.15 0.85
C SER A 48 -8.07 -8.08 2.07
N ARG A 49 -7.77 -9.38 1.87
CA ARG A 49 -7.62 -10.40 2.92
C ARG A 49 -6.25 -10.37 3.62
N HIS A 50 -5.36 -9.49 3.18
CA HIS A 50 -4.00 -9.33 3.69
C HIS A 50 -3.85 -7.99 4.41
N PRO A 51 -2.81 -7.81 5.26
CA PRO A 51 -2.64 -6.62 6.08
C PRO A 51 -2.52 -5.37 5.22
N HIS A 52 -3.25 -4.34 5.62
CA HIS A 52 -3.21 -3.01 5.02
C HIS A 52 -3.06 -2.01 6.14
N VAL A 53 -1.88 -1.39 6.23
CA VAL A 53 -1.61 -0.35 7.22
C VAL A 53 -1.75 1.02 6.57
N LEU A 54 -2.48 1.92 7.21
CA LEU A 54 -2.58 3.30 6.76
C LEU A 54 -1.47 4.13 7.42
N LEU A 55 -0.41 4.41 6.65
CA LEU A 55 0.76 5.19 7.07
C LEU A 55 0.42 6.68 7.27
N GLU A 56 1.16 7.38 8.15
CA GLU A 56 0.90 8.79 8.50
C GLU A 56 0.83 9.74 7.28
N GLY A 57 1.68 9.54 6.27
CA GLY A 57 1.58 10.32 5.02
C GLY A 57 0.24 10.14 4.31
N GLY A 58 -0.29 8.91 4.30
CA GLY A 58 -1.61 8.59 3.78
C GLY A 58 -2.76 9.15 4.63
N GLN A 59 -2.62 9.12 5.95
CA GLN A 59 -3.61 9.71 6.88
C GLN A 59 -3.78 11.20 6.61
N ARG A 60 -2.66 11.95 6.52
CA ARG A 60 -2.67 13.39 6.22
C ARG A 60 -3.28 13.68 4.85
N ALA A 61 -2.96 12.86 3.84
CA ALA A 61 -3.51 13.02 2.50
C ALA A 61 -5.01 12.74 2.43
N LEU A 62 -5.49 11.70 3.14
CA LEU A 62 -6.92 11.39 3.24
C LEU A 62 -7.68 12.53 3.93
N ASP A 63 -7.18 13.05 5.05
CA ASP A 63 -7.84 14.14 5.76
C ASP A 63 -7.83 15.45 4.95
N ALA A 64 -6.79 15.68 4.14
CA ALA A 64 -6.74 16.80 3.21
C ALA A 64 -7.75 16.69 2.05
N LEU A 65 -8.11 15.48 1.62
CA LEU A 65 -9.11 15.24 0.56
C LEU A 65 -10.53 15.13 1.11
N LEU A 66 -10.67 14.60 2.32
CA LEU A 66 -11.92 14.30 3.01
C LEU A 66 -11.81 14.81 4.46
N PRO A 67 -12.02 16.11 4.71
CA PRO A 67 -11.85 16.68 6.04
C PRO A 67 -12.62 15.93 7.14
N GLY A 68 -11.94 15.58 8.23
CA GLY A 68 -12.52 14.82 9.34
C GLY A 68 -12.57 13.31 9.13
N PHE A 69 -12.00 12.80 8.04
CA PHE A 69 -11.98 11.37 7.74
C PHE A 69 -11.27 10.57 8.83
N MET A 70 -10.15 11.07 9.35
CA MET A 70 -9.40 10.33 10.39
C MET A 70 -10.15 10.26 11.72
N ALA A 71 -10.91 11.30 12.07
CA ALA A 71 -11.76 11.31 13.25
C ALA A 71 -12.90 10.29 13.12
N GLU A 72 -13.51 10.22 11.94
CA GLU A 72 -14.54 9.23 11.63
C GLU A 72 -14.01 7.80 11.60
N LEU A 73 -12.83 7.56 11.00
CA LEU A 73 -12.19 6.25 10.98
C LEU A 73 -11.89 5.76 12.41
N LYS A 74 -11.44 6.67 13.29
CA LYS A 74 -11.25 6.38 14.71
C LYS A 74 -12.59 6.05 15.40
N ALA A 75 -13.63 6.83 15.14
CA ALA A 75 -14.97 6.58 15.69
C ALA A 75 -15.57 5.24 15.22
N ALA A 76 -15.20 4.79 14.01
CA ALA A 76 -15.56 3.49 13.47
C ALA A 76 -14.76 2.31 14.08
N GLY A 77 -13.87 2.56 15.05
CA GLY A 77 -13.13 1.52 15.77
C GLY A 77 -11.81 1.10 15.13
N ALA A 78 -11.30 1.81 14.12
CA ALA A 78 -10.03 1.44 13.49
C ALA A 78 -8.86 1.49 14.50
N PRO A 79 -8.15 0.36 14.74
CA PRO A 79 -7.07 0.34 15.72
C PRO A 79 -5.95 1.29 15.31
N ARG A 80 -5.37 1.96 16.31
CA ARG A 80 -4.27 2.91 16.14
C ARG A 80 -3.04 2.40 16.89
N VAL A 81 -2.01 2.03 16.14
CA VAL A 81 -0.79 1.40 16.64
C VAL A 81 0.37 2.39 16.56
N GLY A 82 0.97 2.72 17.70
CA GLY A 82 2.13 3.60 17.85
C GLY A 82 3.47 2.88 17.71
N MET A 83 4.32 3.32 16.78
CA MET A 83 5.61 2.68 16.51
C MET A 83 6.79 3.44 17.14
N PRO A 84 7.71 2.77 17.84
CA PRO A 84 7.78 1.32 18.08
C PRO A 84 7.10 0.87 19.39
N ALA A 85 6.41 1.76 20.11
CA ALA A 85 5.89 1.50 21.46
C ALA A 85 4.91 0.32 21.57
N ASP A 86 4.10 0.08 20.53
CA ASP A 86 2.96 -0.84 20.57
C ASP A 86 3.26 -2.16 19.85
N MET A 87 4.40 -2.26 19.15
CA MET A 87 4.76 -3.43 18.35
C MET A 87 6.07 -4.04 18.84
N VAL A 88 6.06 -5.35 19.03
CA VAL A 88 7.30 -6.12 19.23
C VAL A 88 7.89 -6.41 17.86
N GLN A 89 9.04 -5.80 17.56
CA GLN A 89 9.66 -5.86 16.24
C GLN A 89 11.02 -6.55 16.27
N PHE A 90 11.23 -7.52 15.37
CA PHE A 90 12.52 -8.14 15.06
C PHE A 90 12.92 -7.80 13.62
N GLN A 91 14.14 -7.29 13.43
CA GLN A 91 14.66 -6.99 12.11
C GLN A 91 16.19 -7.02 12.13
N ASN A 92 16.79 -7.61 11.10
CA ASN A 92 18.25 -7.74 10.94
C ASN A 92 18.91 -8.36 12.19
N GLY A 93 18.33 -9.43 12.73
CA GLY A 93 18.88 -10.15 13.89
C GLY A 93 18.72 -9.43 15.24
N ARG A 94 17.91 -8.37 15.33
CA ARG A 94 17.78 -7.56 16.57
C ARG A 94 16.33 -7.28 16.93
N TRP A 95 16.03 -7.35 18.23
CA TRP A 95 14.79 -6.82 18.78
C TRP A 95 14.86 -5.30 18.91
N PHE A 96 13.75 -4.62 18.65
CA PHE A 96 13.66 -3.18 18.78
C PHE A 96 13.25 -2.81 20.20
N ARG A 97 13.83 -1.74 20.74
CA ARG A 97 13.36 -1.14 21.99
C ARG A 97 11.99 -0.50 21.78
N ARG A 98 11.07 -0.73 22.71
CA ARG A 98 9.71 -0.15 22.71
C ARG A 98 9.71 1.20 23.43
N VAL A 99 10.40 2.17 22.83
CA VAL A 99 10.42 3.57 23.27
C VAL A 99 9.11 4.30 22.89
N PRO A 100 8.80 5.48 23.48
CA PRO A 100 7.60 6.23 23.16
C PRO A 100 7.37 6.40 21.64
N ALA A 101 6.12 6.25 21.22
CA ALA A 101 5.75 6.22 19.82
C ALA A 101 6.17 7.52 19.10
N SER A 102 6.71 7.35 17.88
CA SER A 102 7.20 8.45 17.04
C SER A 102 6.42 8.60 15.74
N THR A 103 5.65 7.58 15.37
CA THR A 103 4.71 7.56 14.26
C THR A 103 3.56 6.62 14.60
N HIS A 104 2.39 6.79 14.00
CA HIS A 104 1.22 5.96 14.24
C HIS A 104 0.64 5.44 12.94
N ILE A 105 0.25 4.17 12.93
CA ILE A 105 -0.44 3.53 11.81
C ILE A 105 -1.85 3.13 12.23
N HIS A 106 -2.76 3.07 11.27
CA HIS A 106 -4.05 2.38 11.49
C HIS A 106 -4.01 1.01 10.82
N THR A 107 -4.46 -0.02 11.51
CA THR A 107 -4.35 -1.43 11.08
C THR A 107 -5.69 -2.10 10.79
N GLY A 108 -6.80 -1.34 10.89
CA GLY A 108 -8.14 -1.84 10.55
C GLY A 108 -8.22 -2.35 9.10
N SER A 109 -9.28 -3.12 8.81
CA SER A 109 -9.44 -3.75 7.52
C SER A 109 -9.45 -2.73 6.37
N ARG A 110 -8.91 -3.14 5.21
CA ARG A 110 -9.01 -2.32 3.99
C ARG A 110 -10.46 -2.00 3.64
N ALA A 111 -11.38 -2.93 3.91
CA ALA A 111 -12.80 -2.78 3.64
C ALA A 111 -13.40 -1.61 4.43
N GLN A 112 -13.05 -1.48 5.72
CA GLN A 112 -13.49 -0.35 6.56
C GLN A 112 -13.05 1.01 5.97
N VAL A 113 -11.77 1.14 5.61
CA VAL A 113 -11.25 2.40 5.03
C VAL A 113 -11.93 2.70 3.70
N GLU A 114 -12.01 1.71 2.80
CA GLU A 114 -12.59 1.90 1.47
C GLU A 114 -14.08 2.24 1.53
N ARG A 115 -14.84 1.63 2.47
CA ARG A 115 -16.25 1.94 2.71
C ARG A 115 -16.46 3.39 3.12
N LEU A 116 -15.72 3.87 4.12
CA LEU A 116 -15.85 5.27 4.57
C LEU A 116 -15.52 6.26 3.45
N VAL A 117 -14.48 5.97 2.66
CA VAL A 117 -14.14 6.78 1.48
C VAL A 117 -15.26 6.72 0.45
N ARG A 118 -15.73 5.53 0.10
CA ARG A 118 -16.81 5.32 -0.89
C ARG A 118 -18.06 6.10 -0.52
N ARG A 119 -18.54 5.95 0.71
CA ARG A 119 -19.75 6.64 1.18
C ARG A 119 -19.63 8.16 1.04
N ARG A 120 -18.48 8.74 1.40
CA ARG A 120 -18.24 10.19 1.23
C ARG A 120 -18.16 10.62 -0.23
N VAL A 121 -17.48 9.85 -1.08
CA VAL A 121 -17.28 10.19 -2.49
C VAL A 121 -18.57 10.06 -3.29
N LEU A 122 -19.39 9.06 -3.02
CA LEU A 122 -20.67 8.85 -3.71
C LEU A 122 -21.78 9.78 -3.21
N ALA A 123 -21.60 10.44 -2.06
CA ALA A 123 -22.50 11.49 -1.60
C ALA A 123 -22.35 12.80 -2.39
N GLU A 124 -21.28 12.95 -3.18
CA GLU A 124 -21.07 14.12 -4.03
C GLU A 124 -22.01 14.08 -5.26
N PRO A 125 -22.87 15.09 -5.48
CA PRO A 125 -23.87 15.06 -6.56
C PRO A 125 -23.30 14.95 -7.97
N SER A 126 -22.05 15.39 -8.16
CA SER A 126 -21.35 15.33 -9.44
C SER A 126 -20.73 13.95 -9.75
N VAL A 127 -20.73 13.03 -8.79
CA VAL A 127 -20.12 11.71 -8.90
C VAL A 127 -21.19 10.67 -9.22
N THR A 128 -20.99 9.88 -10.27
CA THR A 128 -21.85 8.75 -10.62
C THR A 128 -21.04 7.46 -10.67
N LEU A 129 -21.64 6.35 -10.22
CA LEU A 129 -21.03 5.03 -10.25
C LEU A 129 -21.76 4.14 -11.27
N VAL A 130 -20.99 3.50 -12.14
CA VAL A 130 -21.45 2.50 -13.11
C VAL A 130 -20.80 1.17 -12.75
N GLU A 131 -21.56 0.31 -12.07
CA GLU A 131 -21.10 -0.99 -11.55
C GLU A 131 -21.28 -2.11 -12.56
N GLY A 132 -20.70 -3.29 -12.27
CA GLY A 132 -20.88 -4.48 -13.11
C GLY A 132 -20.45 -4.25 -14.56
N THR A 133 -19.46 -3.39 -14.78
CA THR A 133 -19.12 -2.88 -16.11
C THR A 133 -17.61 -2.98 -16.33
N ASP A 134 -17.20 -3.82 -17.28
CA ASP A 134 -15.81 -3.97 -17.67
C ASP A 134 -15.44 -2.90 -18.71
N THR A 135 -14.39 -2.12 -18.44
CA THR A 135 -13.73 -1.32 -19.47
C THR A 135 -12.89 -2.24 -20.35
N VAL A 136 -13.14 -2.22 -21.65
CA VAL A 136 -12.51 -3.13 -22.63
C VAL A 136 -11.60 -2.41 -23.62
N GLY A 137 -11.70 -1.08 -23.75
CA GLY A 137 -10.87 -0.27 -24.62
C GLY A 137 -10.94 1.23 -24.32
N LEU A 138 -10.11 2.00 -25.02
CA LEU A 138 -10.17 3.46 -25.04
C LEU A 138 -10.82 3.93 -26.34
N LEU A 139 -11.50 5.07 -26.29
CA LEU A 139 -11.97 5.79 -27.47
C LEU A 139 -10.97 6.90 -27.81
N GLY A 140 -10.78 7.16 -29.10
CA GLY A 140 -9.88 8.19 -29.62
C GLY A 140 -8.73 7.62 -30.43
N ASP A 141 -7.60 8.32 -30.42
CA ASP A 141 -6.44 8.02 -31.26
C ASP A 141 -5.11 8.27 -30.51
N ALA A 142 -4.00 8.18 -31.25
CA ALA A 142 -2.64 8.31 -30.71
C ALA A 142 -2.37 9.70 -30.09
N THR A 143 -3.20 10.70 -30.39
CA THR A 143 -3.05 12.09 -29.96
C THR A 143 -3.98 12.43 -28.79
N ARG A 144 -5.18 11.83 -28.72
CA ARG A 144 -6.14 12.13 -27.66
C ARG A 144 -7.11 10.97 -27.41
N VAL A 145 -7.25 10.63 -26.12
CA VAL A 145 -8.32 9.79 -25.59
C VAL A 145 -9.57 10.63 -25.34
N ARG A 146 -10.73 10.09 -25.70
CA ARG A 146 -12.05 10.77 -25.67
C ARG A 146 -13.12 9.98 -24.91
N GLY A 147 -12.73 8.91 -24.21
CA GLY A 147 -13.65 8.05 -23.51
C GLY A 147 -13.16 6.61 -23.46
N VAL A 148 -14.09 5.70 -23.17
CA VAL A 148 -13.81 4.27 -23.06
C VAL A 148 -14.88 3.43 -23.75
N LEU A 149 -14.48 2.24 -24.18
CA LEU A 149 -15.38 1.16 -24.54
C LEU A 149 -15.67 0.34 -23.28
N VAL A 150 -16.95 0.13 -23.00
CA VAL A 150 -17.41 -0.70 -21.88
C VAL A 150 -18.22 -1.89 -22.34
N ARG A 151 -18.28 -2.91 -21.50
CA ARG A 151 -19.14 -4.08 -21.66
C ARG A 151 -19.74 -4.45 -20.31
N GLU A 152 -21.03 -4.81 -20.32
CA GLU A 152 -21.71 -5.29 -19.11
C GLU A 152 -21.13 -6.63 -18.65
N ARG A 153 -21.11 -6.86 -17.34
CA ARG A 153 -20.55 -8.05 -16.70
C ARG A 153 -21.64 -8.78 -15.92
N GLY A 154 -21.81 -10.08 -16.17
CA GLY A 154 -22.70 -10.95 -15.41
C GLY A 154 -23.42 -11.98 -16.27
N ALA A 155 -24.14 -12.90 -15.63
CA ALA A 155 -25.00 -13.85 -16.32
C ALA A 155 -26.16 -13.09 -16.99
N GLY A 156 -26.29 -13.20 -18.32
CA GLY A 156 -27.27 -12.45 -19.12
C GLY A 156 -26.80 -11.09 -19.64
N ALA A 157 -25.54 -10.70 -19.39
CA ALA A 157 -24.96 -9.51 -19.98
C ALA A 157 -24.89 -9.64 -21.50
N ARG A 158 -25.28 -8.58 -22.23
CA ARG A 158 -25.09 -8.52 -23.68
C ARG A 158 -23.59 -8.41 -23.97
N ASP A 159 -23.07 -9.17 -24.93
CA ASP A 159 -21.67 -9.02 -25.39
C ASP A 159 -21.46 -7.75 -26.24
N GLU A 160 -22.46 -6.87 -26.25
CA GLU A 160 -22.43 -5.59 -26.94
C GLU A 160 -21.52 -4.61 -26.20
N GLN A 161 -20.54 -4.07 -26.91
CA GLN A 161 -19.72 -2.98 -26.40
C GLN A 161 -20.46 -1.66 -26.57
N ARG A 162 -20.37 -0.79 -25.57
CA ARG A 162 -20.95 0.55 -25.58
C ARG A 162 -19.87 1.59 -25.39
N GLU A 163 -20.04 2.71 -26.07
CA GLU A 163 -19.16 3.86 -25.93
C GLU A 163 -19.60 4.74 -24.76
N LEU A 164 -18.65 5.10 -23.89
CA LEU A 164 -18.85 6.15 -22.89
C LEU A 164 -17.83 7.27 -23.14
N ALA A 165 -18.31 8.42 -23.59
CA ALA A 165 -17.48 9.59 -23.84
C ALA A 165 -16.98 10.24 -22.54
N ALA A 166 -15.76 10.77 -22.57
CA ALA A 166 -15.16 11.55 -21.49
C ALA A 166 -13.99 12.41 -21.98
N ASP A 167 -13.88 13.63 -21.45
CA ASP A 167 -12.75 14.52 -21.76
C ASP A 167 -11.42 14.10 -21.11
N LEU A 168 -11.53 13.33 -20.02
CA LEU A 168 -10.43 12.77 -19.25
C LEU A 168 -10.80 11.37 -18.76
N VAL A 169 -9.93 10.40 -19.03
CA VAL A 169 -9.97 9.04 -18.51
C VAL A 169 -8.82 8.86 -17.52
N VAL A 170 -9.14 8.48 -16.28
CA VAL A 170 -8.16 8.12 -15.26
C VAL A 170 -8.22 6.62 -15.01
N ASP A 171 -7.17 5.90 -15.37
CA ASP A 171 -7.02 4.49 -15.03
C ASP A 171 -6.56 4.32 -13.58
N ALA A 172 -7.47 3.75 -12.77
CA ALA A 172 -7.28 3.36 -11.39
C ALA A 172 -7.60 1.87 -11.16
N THR A 173 -7.48 1.05 -12.21
CA THR A 173 -7.75 -0.41 -12.17
C THR A 173 -6.66 -1.22 -11.44
N GLY A 174 -5.65 -0.52 -10.93
CA GLY A 174 -4.63 -1.06 -10.07
C GLY A 174 -3.72 -2.08 -10.77
N ARG A 175 -3.34 -3.13 -10.04
CA ARG A 175 -2.36 -4.12 -10.48
C ARG A 175 -2.78 -4.91 -11.73
N GLY A 176 -4.08 -4.96 -12.01
CA GLY A 176 -4.66 -5.61 -13.19
C GLY A 176 -4.86 -4.69 -14.39
N THR A 177 -4.23 -3.50 -14.42
CA THR A 177 -4.38 -2.55 -15.52
C THR A 177 -4.10 -3.16 -16.88
N LYS A 178 -4.92 -2.77 -17.86
CA LYS A 178 -4.76 -3.11 -19.27
C LYS A 178 -4.36 -1.89 -20.11
N ALA A 179 -3.92 -0.81 -19.47
CA ALA A 179 -3.60 0.46 -20.14
C ALA A 179 -2.61 0.31 -21.30
N SER A 180 -1.58 -0.53 -21.16
CA SER A 180 -0.61 -0.78 -22.23
C SER A 180 -1.29 -1.31 -23.50
N ARG A 181 -2.24 -2.25 -23.35
CA ARG A 181 -3.03 -2.80 -24.46
C ARG A 181 -3.99 -1.76 -25.03
N TRP A 182 -4.68 -1.02 -24.16
CA TRP A 182 -5.65 -0.03 -24.60
C TRP A 182 -5.00 1.14 -25.35
N LEU A 183 -3.84 1.61 -24.88
CA LEU A 183 -3.06 2.66 -25.55
C LEU A 183 -2.55 2.18 -26.91
N ALA A 184 -2.01 0.97 -26.99
CA ALA A 184 -1.58 0.38 -28.26
C ALA A 184 -2.73 0.30 -29.29
N ALA A 185 -3.94 -0.07 -28.83
CA ALA A 185 -5.11 -0.20 -29.70
C ALA A 185 -5.57 1.12 -30.34
N VAL A 186 -5.32 2.27 -29.68
CA VAL A 186 -5.59 3.60 -30.25
C VAL A 186 -4.38 4.20 -30.98
N GLY A 187 -3.32 3.42 -31.20
CA GLY A 187 -2.11 3.86 -31.90
C GLY A 187 -1.10 4.63 -31.03
N ALA A 188 -1.32 4.69 -29.72
CA ALA A 188 -0.36 5.24 -28.76
C ALA A 188 0.68 4.19 -28.34
N GLU A 189 1.76 4.64 -27.71
CA GLU A 189 2.78 3.74 -27.18
C GLU A 189 2.49 3.37 -25.73
N ALA A 190 2.69 2.10 -25.39
CA ALA A 190 2.68 1.65 -24.00
C ALA A 190 3.81 2.33 -23.20
N PRO A 191 3.61 2.60 -21.90
CA PRO A 191 4.68 3.09 -21.04
C PRO A 191 5.77 2.02 -20.89
N HIS A 192 7.03 2.46 -20.79
CA HIS A 192 8.11 1.56 -20.37
C HIS A 192 7.86 1.12 -18.93
N GLU A 193 7.91 -0.18 -18.66
CA GLU A 193 7.76 -0.74 -17.31
C GLU A 193 9.13 -1.03 -16.70
N GLU A 194 9.32 -0.59 -15.47
CA GLU A 194 10.43 -1.01 -14.61
C GLU A 194 9.91 -2.01 -13.59
N ILE A 195 10.52 -3.19 -13.52
CA ILE A 195 10.03 -4.32 -12.75
C ILE A 195 11.13 -4.83 -11.81
N ILE A 196 10.75 -5.08 -10.55
CA ILE A 196 11.54 -5.81 -9.55
C ILE A 196 10.62 -6.81 -8.87
N ASP A 197 10.93 -8.10 -9.01
CA ASP A 197 10.14 -9.19 -8.49
C ASP A 197 10.97 -10.15 -7.63
N THR A 198 10.70 -10.13 -6.33
CA THR A 198 11.32 -11.02 -5.34
C THR A 198 10.59 -12.37 -5.22
N GLY A 199 9.45 -12.53 -5.90
CA GLY A 199 8.56 -13.68 -5.75
C GLY A 199 7.83 -13.71 -4.42
N LEU A 200 7.72 -12.58 -3.73
CA LEU A 200 7.10 -12.51 -2.41
C LEU A 200 5.68 -13.09 -2.41
N ALA A 201 5.43 -13.92 -1.42
CA ALA A 201 4.19 -14.59 -1.17
C ALA A 201 3.66 -14.27 0.22
N TYR A 202 2.35 -14.14 0.35
CA TYR A 202 1.65 -14.03 1.63
C TYR A 202 0.71 -15.19 1.86
N ALA A 203 0.56 -15.57 3.11
CA ALA A 203 -0.57 -16.32 3.62
C ALA A 203 -1.08 -15.59 4.87
N SER A 204 -2.39 -15.37 4.97
CA SER A 204 -3.00 -14.62 6.06
C SER A 204 -4.18 -15.39 6.66
N ARG A 205 -4.35 -15.27 7.97
CA ARG A 205 -5.46 -15.87 8.72
C ARG A 205 -5.86 -14.95 9.88
N VAL A 206 -7.16 -14.85 10.14
CA VAL A 206 -7.70 -14.08 11.26
C VAL A 206 -7.74 -14.96 12.52
N TYR A 207 -7.33 -14.40 13.65
CA TYR A 207 -7.30 -15.06 14.96
C TYR A 207 -7.94 -14.17 16.03
N ARG A 208 -8.57 -14.78 17.03
CA ARG A 208 -8.92 -14.14 18.30
C ARG A 208 -7.84 -14.45 19.33
N ASP A 209 -7.31 -13.42 19.97
CA ASP A 209 -6.40 -13.60 21.10
C ASP A 209 -7.20 -13.92 22.36
N THR A 210 -7.22 -15.20 22.74
CA THR A 210 -7.91 -15.69 23.95
C THR A 210 -7.00 -15.67 25.18
N GLY A 211 -5.68 -15.55 24.97
CA GLY A 211 -4.67 -15.59 26.03
C GLY A 211 -4.28 -14.22 26.58
N GLY A 212 -4.77 -13.13 25.99
CA GLY A 212 -4.41 -11.75 26.38
C GLY A 212 -2.93 -11.44 26.20
N THR A 213 -2.26 -12.12 25.26
CA THR A 213 -0.82 -11.93 24.99
C THR A 213 -0.57 -10.67 24.16
N LEU A 214 -1.54 -10.27 23.34
CA LEU A 214 -1.57 -9.09 22.51
C LEU A 214 -2.84 -8.29 22.84
N GLY A 215 -2.81 -7.54 23.95
CA GLY A 215 -3.94 -6.77 24.44
C GLY A 215 -3.59 -6.11 25.77
N GLY A 216 -4.04 -4.87 25.99
CA GLY A 216 -3.55 -3.91 27.00
C GLY A 216 -3.68 -4.25 28.49
N GLU A 217 -3.59 -5.53 28.87
CA GLU A 217 -3.30 -5.96 30.23
C GLU A 217 -1.92 -5.44 30.68
N PRO A 218 -1.73 -5.09 31.97
CA PRO A 218 -0.48 -4.54 32.47
C PRO A 218 0.75 -5.45 32.26
N SER A 219 0.53 -6.76 32.09
CA SER A 219 1.58 -7.78 31.93
C SER A 219 2.04 -7.98 30.47
N ALA A 220 1.30 -7.48 29.48
CA ALA A 220 1.63 -7.62 28.05
C ALA A 220 0.99 -6.49 27.22
N ASP A 221 1.59 -5.30 27.24
CA ASP A 221 1.02 -4.11 26.60
C ASP A 221 1.34 -3.98 25.09
N ALA A 222 1.84 -5.05 24.47
CA ALA A 222 2.05 -5.13 23.03
C ALA A 222 0.72 -5.32 22.30
N LEU A 223 0.51 -4.59 21.20
CA LEU A 223 -0.66 -4.72 20.34
C LEU A 223 -0.40 -5.61 19.11
N GLY A 224 0.86 -5.99 18.87
CA GLY A 224 1.20 -6.83 17.72
C GLY A 224 2.67 -7.21 17.63
N LEU A 225 2.97 -8.07 16.65
CA LEU A 225 4.28 -8.68 16.42
C LEU A 225 4.72 -8.40 14.98
N HIS A 226 6.00 -8.09 14.74
CA HIS A 226 6.53 -7.88 13.40
C HIS A 226 7.94 -8.46 13.27
N ILE A 227 8.06 -9.56 12.54
CA ILE A 227 9.32 -10.18 12.15
C ILE A 227 9.58 -9.80 10.70
N VAL A 228 10.50 -8.87 10.48
CA VAL A 228 10.81 -8.32 9.16
C VAL A 228 11.78 -9.24 8.43
N PRO A 229 11.50 -9.67 7.18
CA PRO A 229 12.45 -10.42 6.37
C PRO A 229 13.73 -9.62 6.08
N ASP A 230 14.83 -10.33 5.90
CA ASP A 230 16.12 -9.79 5.47
C ASP A 230 16.84 -10.79 4.52
N PRO A 231 17.98 -10.46 3.91
CA PRO A 231 18.63 -11.36 2.96
C PRO A 231 19.09 -12.71 3.53
N ALA A 232 19.32 -12.82 4.84
CA ALA A 232 19.66 -14.08 5.51
C ALA A 232 18.41 -14.82 6.02
N GLN A 233 17.30 -14.11 6.19
CA GLN A 233 15.99 -14.62 6.60
C GLN A 233 14.92 -14.15 5.60
N PRO A 234 14.76 -14.83 4.45
CA PRO A 234 13.87 -14.40 3.35
C PRO A 234 12.38 -14.65 3.62
N TYR A 235 11.99 -14.74 4.89
CA TYR A 235 10.63 -14.96 5.35
C TYR A 235 10.39 -14.19 6.65
N GLY A 236 9.13 -13.95 6.99
CA GLY A 236 8.76 -13.14 8.14
C GLY A 236 7.29 -13.24 8.49
N ALA A 237 6.89 -12.47 9.48
CA ALA A 237 5.54 -12.49 10.03
C ALA A 237 5.10 -11.11 10.47
N VAL A 238 3.81 -10.82 10.34
CA VAL A 238 3.18 -9.68 10.99
C VAL A 238 1.87 -10.10 11.61
N VAL A 239 1.64 -9.68 12.85
CA VAL A 239 0.39 -9.85 13.59
C VAL A 239 -0.05 -8.45 14.02
N VAL A 240 -1.22 -8.02 13.55
CA VAL A 240 -1.75 -6.67 13.80
C VAL A 240 -3.23 -6.74 14.18
N PRO A 241 -3.72 -5.81 15.03
CA PRO A 241 -5.10 -5.81 15.48
C PRO A 241 -6.05 -5.30 14.39
N LEU A 242 -7.26 -5.82 14.39
CA LEU A 242 -8.40 -5.42 13.56
C LEU A 242 -9.46 -4.69 14.41
N GLU A 243 -10.39 -4.02 13.73
CA GLU A 243 -11.43 -3.17 14.34
C GLU A 243 -12.42 -3.90 15.25
N ASP A 244 -12.54 -5.21 15.14
CA ASP A 244 -13.42 -6.07 15.95
C ASP A 244 -12.72 -6.72 17.15
N GLY A 245 -11.47 -6.32 17.44
CA GLY A 245 -10.64 -6.88 18.50
C GLY A 245 -9.92 -8.18 18.14
N THR A 246 -10.09 -8.69 16.91
CA THR A 246 -9.31 -9.82 16.40
C THR A 246 -7.95 -9.37 15.87
N HIS A 247 -7.11 -10.32 15.47
CA HIS A 247 -5.79 -10.08 14.93
C HIS A 247 -5.62 -10.76 13.57
N LEU A 248 -5.04 -10.03 12.61
CA LEU A 248 -4.65 -10.61 11.33
C LEU A 248 -3.20 -11.07 11.40
N ALA A 249 -2.99 -12.38 11.38
CA ALA A 249 -1.67 -12.99 11.27
C ALA A 249 -1.33 -13.17 9.79
N THR A 250 -0.13 -12.76 9.39
CA THR A 250 0.33 -12.90 8.01
C THR A 250 1.77 -13.37 7.98
N PHE A 251 2.00 -14.49 7.30
CA PHE A 251 3.33 -14.93 6.93
C PHE A 251 3.70 -14.43 5.56
N SER A 252 4.99 -14.15 5.42
CA SER A 252 5.60 -13.70 4.19
C SER A 252 6.83 -14.55 3.89
N GLY A 253 7.06 -14.84 2.62
CA GLY A 253 8.20 -15.62 2.16
C GLY A 253 8.53 -15.28 0.72
N LEU A 254 9.82 -15.19 0.40
CA LEU A 254 10.27 -14.97 -0.97
C LEU A 254 10.16 -16.23 -1.82
N ARG A 255 10.59 -16.12 -3.08
CA ARG A 255 10.64 -17.23 -4.03
C ARG A 255 11.35 -18.45 -3.43
N GLY A 256 10.65 -19.59 -3.37
CA GLY A 256 11.13 -20.84 -2.78
C GLY A 256 10.86 -21.01 -1.29
N ASP A 257 10.35 -19.97 -0.62
CA ASP A 257 10.00 -19.95 0.80
C ASP A 257 8.53 -19.55 1.01
N GLU A 258 7.67 -19.77 0.02
CA GLU A 258 6.30 -19.31 0.07
C GLU A 258 5.51 -19.95 1.23
N PRO A 259 4.77 -19.16 2.03
CA PRO A 259 3.96 -19.72 3.11
C PRO A 259 2.76 -20.52 2.54
N PRO A 260 2.43 -21.68 3.14
CA PRO A 260 1.37 -22.56 2.67
C PRO A 260 -0.02 -21.95 2.91
N THR A 261 -1.03 -22.52 2.24
CA THR A 261 -2.45 -22.17 2.43
C THR A 261 -3.24 -23.29 3.11
N ASP A 262 -2.61 -24.42 3.39
CA ASP A 262 -3.17 -25.43 4.29
C ASP A 262 -3.05 -24.97 5.74
N GLU A 263 -4.03 -25.30 6.58
CA GLU A 263 -4.13 -24.77 7.94
C GLU A 263 -3.06 -25.32 8.88
N ASP A 264 -2.79 -26.64 8.83
CA ASP A 264 -1.79 -27.28 9.67
C ASP A 264 -0.38 -26.89 9.23
N GLU A 265 -0.16 -26.82 7.92
CA GLU A 265 1.11 -26.35 7.37
C GLU A 265 1.37 -24.87 7.68
N PHE A 266 0.33 -24.03 7.72
CA PHE A 266 0.44 -22.62 8.10
C PHE A 266 0.94 -22.47 9.53
N GLU A 267 0.38 -23.21 10.48
CA GLU A 267 0.85 -23.20 11.86
C GLU A 267 2.27 -23.76 11.99
N ALA A 268 2.59 -24.82 11.25
CA ALA A 268 3.94 -25.38 11.20
C ALA A 268 4.97 -24.38 10.64
N TYR A 269 4.59 -23.57 9.65
CA TYR A 269 5.45 -22.53 9.08
C TYR A 269 5.93 -21.53 10.14
N ALA A 270 5.11 -21.20 11.14
CA ALA A 270 5.46 -20.29 12.22
C ALA A 270 6.71 -20.74 13.02
N LYS A 271 6.99 -22.05 13.07
CA LYS A 271 8.15 -22.63 13.77
C LYS A 271 9.48 -22.29 13.08
N ARG A 272 9.44 -21.89 11.81
CA ARG A 272 10.64 -21.52 11.03
C ARG A 272 11.15 -20.12 11.36
N LEU A 273 10.31 -19.28 11.97
CA LEU A 273 10.67 -17.92 12.35
C LEU A 273 11.84 -17.96 13.36
N PRO A 274 12.75 -16.97 13.35
CA PRO A 274 13.93 -16.96 14.22
C PRO A 274 13.63 -17.00 15.72
N HIS A 275 12.39 -16.76 16.12
CA HIS A 275 11.97 -16.81 17.50
C HIS A 275 10.54 -17.36 17.63
N PRO A 276 10.24 -18.21 18.64
CA PRO A 276 8.94 -18.87 18.77
C PRO A 276 7.79 -17.97 19.24
N VAL A 277 7.99 -16.65 19.40
CA VAL A 277 6.95 -15.74 19.93
C VAL A 277 5.65 -15.78 19.11
N VAL A 278 5.74 -15.79 17.78
CA VAL A 278 4.55 -15.85 16.91
C VAL A 278 3.90 -17.23 16.98
N HIS A 279 4.69 -18.31 16.94
CA HIS A 279 4.17 -19.67 17.07
C HIS A 279 3.49 -19.92 18.43
N ARG A 280 4.08 -19.43 19.53
CA ARG A 280 3.49 -19.51 20.87
C ARG A 280 2.15 -18.78 20.95
N TRP A 281 2.07 -17.59 20.35
CA TRP A 281 0.82 -16.83 20.29
C TRP A 281 -0.25 -17.58 19.48
N ILE A 282 0.07 -18.04 18.26
CA ILE A 282 -0.87 -18.80 17.42
C ILE A 282 -1.42 -20.03 18.13
N ARG A 283 -0.57 -20.78 18.86
CA ARG A 283 -0.97 -21.98 19.62
C ARG A 283 -1.99 -21.71 20.72
N GLY A 284 -2.00 -20.50 21.26
CA GLY A 284 -2.97 -20.06 22.27
C GLY A 284 -4.21 -19.40 21.68
N ALA A 285 -4.13 -18.87 20.46
CA ALA A 285 -5.19 -18.10 19.82
C ALA A 285 -6.22 -19.00 19.11
N GLU A 286 -7.45 -18.49 18.94
CA GLU A 286 -8.53 -19.18 18.22
C GLU A 286 -8.55 -18.73 16.75
N PRO A 287 -8.41 -19.62 15.76
CA PRO A 287 -8.52 -19.26 14.35
C PRO A 287 -9.98 -18.98 13.95
N LEU A 288 -10.21 -17.87 13.22
CA LEU A 288 -11.56 -17.41 12.83
C LEU A 288 -11.82 -17.41 11.33
N SER A 289 -10.81 -17.71 10.51
CA SER A 289 -10.94 -17.76 9.05
C SER A 289 -10.12 -18.90 8.47
N PRO A 290 -10.39 -19.31 7.22
CA PRO A 290 -9.45 -20.07 6.41
C PRO A 290 -8.17 -19.26 6.13
N VAL A 291 -7.10 -19.94 5.70
CA VAL A 291 -5.86 -19.28 5.25
C VAL A 291 -6.04 -18.77 3.82
N SER A 292 -5.76 -17.48 3.61
CA SER A 292 -5.83 -16.84 2.30
C SER A 292 -4.44 -16.56 1.75
N GLY A 293 -4.16 -16.98 0.51
CA GLY A 293 -2.87 -16.78 -0.16
C GLY A 293 -2.85 -15.64 -1.18
N PHE A 294 -1.72 -14.95 -1.30
CA PHE A 294 -1.47 -13.97 -2.35
C PHE A 294 -0.03 -14.03 -2.86
N ARG A 295 0.17 -13.89 -4.19
CA ARG A 295 1.47 -14.10 -4.87
C ARG A 295 1.84 -13.02 -5.89
N ARG A 296 0.94 -12.09 -6.22
CA ARG A 296 1.18 -11.05 -7.24
C ARG A 296 1.78 -9.79 -6.63
N THR A 297 3.06 -9.85 -6.26
CA THR A 297 3.71 -8.88 -5.37
C THR A 297 4.84 -8.07 -6.00
N ALA A 298 5.15 -8.27 -7.28
CA ALA A 298 6.20 -7.50 -7.97
C ALA A 298 6.00 -5.98 -7.84
N ASN A 299 7.11 -5.25 -7.69
CA ASN A 299 7.13 -3.81 -7.90
C ASN A 299 7.11 -3.54 -9.41
N VAL A 300 6.20 -2.68 -9.86
CA VAL A 300 6.10 -2.27 -11.27
C VAL A 300 5.90 -0.76 -11.32
N ARG A 301 6.85 -0.04 -11.92
CA ARG A 301 6.72 1.40 -12.18
C ARG A 301 6.53 1.64 -13.67
N ARG A 302 5.40 2.24 -14.03
CA ARG A 302 5.08 2.55 -15.44
C ARG A 302 5.51 3.97 -15.74
N ARG A 303 6.52 4.10 -16.61
CA ARG A 303 7.23 5.35 -16.92
C ARG A 303 6.48 6.21 -17.95
N TYR A 304 5.29 6.68 -17.57
CA TYR A 304 4.51 7.62 -18.39
C TYR A 304 5.17 9.01 -18.54
N ASP A 305 6.21 9.30 -17.76
CA ASP A 305 7.00 10.54 -17.80
C ASP A 305 7.99 10.63 -18.97
N LEU A 306 8.40 9.47 -19.49
CA LEU A 306 9.36 9.33 -20.58
C LEU A 306 8.75 9.79 -21.92
N PRO A 307 9.58 10.24 -22.89
CA PRO A 307 9.12 10.54 -24.23
C PRO A 307 8.42 9.34 -24.88
N GLY A 308 7.47 9.63 -25.76
CA GLY A 308 6.70 8.63 -26.51
C GLY A 308 5.37 9.21 -26.97
N ARG A 309 4.67 8.48 -27.83
CA ARG A 309 3.30 8.84 -28.24
C ARG A 309 2.35 8.62 -27.07
N ARG A 310 2.09 9.70 -26.32
CA ARG A 310 1.21 9.74 -25.14
C ARG A 310 0.02 10.65 -25.43
N PRO A 311 -1.19 10.09 -25.61
CA PRO A 311 -2.35 10.89 -25.94
C PRO A 311 -2.74 11.81 -24.78
N ALA A 312 -3.25 12.99 -25.09
CA ALA A 312 -3.96 13.80 -24.10
C ALA A 312 -5.22 13.08 -23.62
N GLY A 313 -5.73 13.45 -22.44
CA GLY A 313 -6.99 12.89 -21.92
C GLY A 313 -6.88 11.50 -21.26
N PHE A 314 -5.67 10.97 -21.05
CA PHE A 314 -5.44 9.74 -20.29
C PHE A 314 -4.46 9.94 -19.13
N LEU A 315 -4.84 9.53 -17.93
CA LEU A 315 -3.98 9.48 -16.75
C LEU A 315 -4.00 8.08 -16.15
N ALA A 316 -2.90 7.66 -15.53
CA ALA A 316 -2.84 6.48 -14.68
C ALA A 316 -2.53 6.90 -13.24
N THR A 317 -3.15 6.23 -12.25
CA THR A 317 -2.95 6.47 -10.82
C THR A 317 -2.99 5.18 -9.98
N GLY A 318 -2.61 5.26 -8.71
CA GLY A 318 -2.51 4.12 -7.80
C GLY A 318 -1.60 3.01 -8.35
N ASP A 319 -1.96 1.75 -8.10
CA ASP A 319 -1.20 0.59 -8.58
C ASP A 319 -1.14 0.51 -10.12
N ALA A 320 -2.05 1.16 -10.86
CA ALA A 320 -1.97 1.22 -12.33
C ALA A 320 -0.77 2.07 -12.79
N LEU A 321 -0.40 3.10 -12.02
CA LEU A 321 0.78 3.92 -12.28
C LEU A 321 2.06 3.31 -11.69
N CYS A 322 2.04 2.99 -10.41
CA CYS A 322 3.18 2.48 -9.68
C CYS A 322 2.70 1.45 -8.64
N THR A 323 2.98 0.20 -8.93
CA THR A 323 2.68 -0.96 -8.10
C THR A 323 3.86 -1.22 -7.16
N PHE A 324 3.59 -1.40 -5.87
CA PHE A 324 4.61 -1.75 -4.87
C PHE A 324 4.48 -3.19 -4.37
N ASN A 325 5.60 -3.72 -3.91
CA ASN A 325 5.62 -4.87 -3.03
C ASN A 325 4.83 -4.55 -1.74
N PRO A 326 3.79 -5.34 -1.38
CA PRO A 326 2.90 -5.00 -0.26
C PRO A 326 3.59 -4.96 1.10
N ILE A 327 4.80 -5.52 1.24
CA ILE A 327 5.48 -5.70 2.53
C ILE A 327 5.78 -4.37 3.21
N TYR A 328 5.87 -3.31 2.42
CA TYR A 328 6.16 -1.97 2.90
C TYR A 328 4.91 -1.17 3.30
N GLY A 329 3.69 -1.66 3.03
CA GLY A 329 2.44 -0.99 3.43
C GLY A 329 2.17 0.36 2.72
N GLN A 330 2.83 0.64 1.60
CA GLN A 330 2.84 1.99 1.00
C GLN A 330 1.67 2.30 0.06
N GLY A 331 1.00 1.28 -0.48
CA GLY A 331 0.06 1.45 -1.60
C GLY A 331 -1.10 2.43 -1.32
N MET A 332 -1.74 2.33 -0.16
CA MET A 332 -2.86 3.23 0.20
C MET A 332 -2.40 4.67 0.40
N ALA A 333 -1.25 4.86 1.04
CA ALA A 333 -0.68 6.18 1.27
C ALA A 333 -0.29 6.85 -0.04
N VAL A 334 0.38 6.13 -0.95
CA VAL A 334 0.73 6.66 -2.28
C VAL A 334 -0.52 6.98 -3.11
N ALA A 335 -1.57 6.15 -3.05
CA ALA A 335 -2.84 6.43 -3.73
C ALA A 335 -3.46 7.75 -3.26
N ALA A 336 -3.49 8.00 -1.94
CA ALA A 336 -4.00 9.23 -1.36
C ALA A 336 -3.11 10.45 -1.71
N LEU A 337 -1.78 10.31 -1.62
CA LEU A 337 -0.84 11.36 -2.02
C LEU A 337 -0.99 11.72 -3.51
N SER A 338 -1.18 10.72 -4.38
CA SER A 338 -1.45 10.94 -5.80
C SER A 338 -2.75 11.69 -6.04
N ALA A 339 -3.81 11.41 -5.29
CA ALA A 339 -5.07 12.14 -5.40
C ALA A 339 -4.93 13.60 -4.92
N VAL A 340 -4.15 13.87 -3.86
CA VAL A 340 -3.79 15.24 -3.47
C VAL A 340 -3.04 15.94 -4.60
N ALA A 341 -2.03 15.29 -5.18
CA ALA A 341 -1.27 15.86 -6.30
C ALA A 341 -2.13 16.08 -7.55
N LEU A 342 -3.15 15.24 -7.80
CA LEU A 342 -4.13 15.45 -8.87
C LEU A 342 -4.93 16.74 -8.63
N ARG A 343 -5.52 16.90 -7.44
CA ARG A 343 -6.27 18.10 -7.05
C ARG A 343 -5.40 19.35 -7.19
N ASP A 344 -4.20 19.32 -6.61
CA ASP A 344 -3.31 20.48 -6.60
C ASP A 344 -2.82 20.85 -8.00
N ALA A 345 -2.60 19.86 -8.89
CA ALA A 345 -2.24 20.13 -10.28
C ALA A 345 -3.38 20.79 -11.08
N LEU A 346 -4.63 20.57 -10.68
CA LEU A 346 -5.84 21.13 -11.30
C LEU A 346 -6.33 22.42 -10.61
N ALA A 347 -5.67 22.86 -9.54
CA ALA A 347 -6.15 23.95 -8.69
C ALA A 347 -6.01 25.36 -9.30
N ASP A 348 -5.22 25.54 -10.36
CA ASP A 348 -5.06 26.86 -11.01
C ASP A 348 -6.27 27.16 -11.93
N PRO A 349 -7.17 28.09 -11.55
CA PRO A 349 -8.35 28.38 -12.35
C PRO A 349 -8.03 29.13 -13.64
N ARG A 350 -6.79 29.66 -13.79
CA ARG A 350 -6.38 30.45 -14.95
C ARG A 350 -5.78 29.60 -16.06
N ARG A 351 -5.41 28.35 -15.78
CA ARG A 351 -4.67 27.51 -16.71
C ARG A 351 -4.99 26.03 -16.56
N THR A 352 -5.58 25.45 -17.59
CA THR A 352 -5.71 23.99 -17.68
C THR A 352 -4.34 23.35 -17.88
N PRO A 353 -3.86 22.49 -16.97
CA PRO A 353 -2.57 21.81 -17.13
C PRO A 353 -2.66 20.78 -18.25
N THR A 354 -1.54 20.56 -18.95
CA THR A 354 -1.44 19.44 -19.90
C THR A 354 -1.51 18.10 -19.16
N THR A 355 -2.09 17.07 -19.77
CA THR A 355 -2.12 15.69 -19.25
C THR A 355 -0.73 15.20 -18.83
N ARG A 356 0.31 15.50 -19.61
CA ARG A 356 1.70 15.15 -19.29
C ARG A 356 2.21 15.78 -17.99
N ARG A 357 1.85 17.04 -17.72
CA ARG A 357 2.21 17.74 -16.48
C ARG A 357 1.56 17.08 -15.27
N VAL A 358 0.27 16.78 -15.37
CA VAL A 358 -0.48 16.09 -14.31
C VAL A 358 0.11 14.69 -14.08
N GLN A 359 0.33 13.91 -15.14
CA GLN A 359 0.90 12.56 -15.03
C GLN A 359 2.28 12.54 -14.36
N ARG A 360 3.12 13.55 -14.62
CA ARG A 360 4.42 13.72 -13.93
C ARG A 360 4.26 14.05 -12.45
N ALA A 361 3.28 14.87 -12.08
CA ALA A 361 2.96 15.14 -10.68
C ALA A 361 2.51 13.86 -9.95
N LEU A 362 1.63 13.07 -10.57
CA LEU A 362 1.21 11.77 -10.03
C LEU A 362 2.38 10.79 -9.90
N LEU A 363 3.30 10.74 -10.86
CA LEU A 363 4.45 9.85 -10.76
C LEU A 363 5.42 10.32 -9.67
N ALA A 364 5.56 11.63 -9.45
CA ALA A 364 6.47 12.17 -8.45
C ALA A 364 6.12 11.73 -7.01
N THR A 365 4.83 11.58 -6.69
CA THR A 365 4.39 11.10 -5.36
C THR A 365 4.82 9.66 -5.07
N SER A 366 4.97 8.84 -6.12
CA SER A 366 5.38 7.44 -6.01
C SER A 366 6.89 7.24 -5.85
N ARG A 367 7.70 8.28 -6.12
CA ARG A 367 9.17 8.17 -6.20
C ARG A 367 9.79 7.68 -4.90
N GLN A 368 9.44 8.30 -3.76
CA GLN A 368 10.02 7.92 -2.47
C GLN A 368 9.67 6.48 -2.09
N ALA A 369 8.40 6.09 -2.25
CA ALA A 369 7.96 4.72 -1.99
C ALA A 369 8.73 3.72 -2.88
N TRP A 370 8.88 4.04 -4.17
CA TRP A 370 9.64 3.23 -5.11
C TRP A 370 11.10 3.09 -4.72
N ASP A 371 11.77 4.20 -4.37
CA ASP A 371 13.19 4.19 -4.03
C ASP A 371 13.45 3.38 -2.74
N ILE A 372 12.52 3.43 -1.78
CA ILE A 372 12.54 2.58 -0.57
C ILE A 372 12.35 1.10 -0.93
N SER A 373 11.26 0.76 -1.65
CA SER A 373 10.92 -0.64 -1.95
C SER A 373 11.95 -1.29 -2.88
N ALA A 374 12.32 -0.61 -3.97
CA ALA A 374 13.33 -1.09 -4.90
C ALA A 374 14.71 -1.22 -4.23
N GLY A 375 15.09 -0.27 -3.37
CA GLY A 375 16.38 -0.30 -2.68
C GLY A 375 16.53 -1.48 -1.73
N ALA A 376 15.44 -1.90 -1.09
CA ALA A 376 15.39 -3.07 -0.23
C ALA A 376 15.28 -4.38 -1.04
N ASP A 377 14.36 -4.45 -2.00
CA ASP A 377 14.08 -5.68 -2.78
C ASP A 377 15.25 -6.09 -3.67
N LYS A 378 16.05 -5.15 -4.19
CA LYS A 378 17.28 -5.46 -4.97
C LYS A 378 18.29 -6.31 -4.23
N LYS A 379 18.30 -6.24 -2.90
CA LYS A 379 19.27 -6.95 -2.05
C LYS A 379 18.74 -8.32 -1.62
N MET A 380 17.47 -8.60 -1.89
CA MET A 380 16.85 -9.85 -1.50
C MET A 380 17.26 -10.99 -2.43
N PRO A 381 17.45 -12.21 -1.91
CA PRO A 381 17.79 -13.38 -2.72
C PRO A 381 16.68 -13.66 -3.73
N GLY A 382 17.07 -14.06 -4.95
CA GLY A 382 16.13 -14.43 -6.00
C GLY A 382 15.38 -13.27 -6.67
N ALA A 383 15.73 -12.00 -6.39
CA ALA A 383 15.12 -10.85 -7.06
C ALA A 383 15.45 -10.82 -8.57
N ILE A 384 14.42 -10.71 -9.41
CA ILE A 384 14.53 -10.64 -10.88
C ILE A 384 13.88 -9.36 -11.43
N GLY A 385 14.25 -8.96 -12.66
CA GLY A 385 13.63 -7.85 -13.37
C GLY A 385 14.61 -6.83 -13.94
N ASN A 386 14.13 -5.99 -14.86
CA ASN A 386 14.97 -5.03 -15.60
C ASN A 386 15.46 -3.85 -14.74
N ALA A 387 14.88 -3.63 -13.57
CA ALA A 387 15.24 -2.55 -12.67
C ALA A 387 16.12 -3.01 -11.49
N VAL A 388 16.56 -4.27 -11.45
CA VAL A 388 17.34 -4.85 -10.33
C VAL A 388 18.80 -4.36 -10.29
N ALA A 389 19.37 -3.91 -11.41
CA ALA A 389 20.77 -3.49 -11.48
C ALA A 389 21.10 -2.39 -10.44
N VAL A 390 22.21 -2.59 -9.73
CA VAL A 390 22.77 -1.65 -8.74
C VAL A 390 23.75 -0.73 -9.45
N ARG A 391 23.65 0.59 -9.24
CA ARG A 391 24.60 1.53 -9.85
C ARG A 391 25.85 1.66 -8.95
N PRO A 392 27.07 1.70 -9.50
CA PRO A 392 28.30 1.86 -8.71
C PRO A 392 28.31 3.12 -7.83
N ALA A 393 27.61 4.18 -8.26
CA ALA A 393 27.46 5.44 -7.54
C ALA A 393 26.68 5.31 -6.21
N ASP A 394 25.99 4.19 -5.97
CA ASP A 394 25.13 4.02 -4.79
C ASP A 394 25.89 3.51 -3.54
N ARG A 395 27.21 3.27 -3.63
CA ARG A 395 27.98 2.64 -2.54
C ARG A 395 28.01 3.47 -1.26
N VAL A 396 28.20 4.79 -1.37
CA VAL A 396 28.28 5.69 -0.21
C VAL A 396 26.92 5.84 0.48
N ALA A 397 25.86 6.08 -0.32
CA ALA A 397 24.50 6.13 0.19
C ALA A 397 24.08 4.79 0.83
N GLY A 398 24.42 3.66 0.20
CA GLY A 398 24.17 2.34 0.73
C GLY A 398 24.90 2.05 2.04
N TRP A 399 26.15 2.50 2.18
CA TRP A 399 26.89 2.41 3.44
C TRP A 399 26.24 3.24 4.55
N TYR A 400 25.83 4.48 4.25
CA TYR A 400 25.17 5.34 5.22
C TYR A 400 23.82 4.74 5.68
N LEU A 401 23.02 4.24 4.74
CA LEU A 401 21.73 3.62 5.06
C LEU A 401 21.87 2.34 5.89
N ARG A 402 22.93 1.54 5.70
CA ARG A 402 23.24 0.41 6.60
C ARG A 402 23.50 0.91 8.02
N ARG A 403 24.33 1.95 8.18
CA ARG A 403 24.57 2.57 9.49
C ARG A 403 23.29 3.11 10.12
N VAL A 404 22.40 3.72 9.34
CA VAL A 404 21.06 4.11 9.82
C VAL A 404 20.33 2.90 10.38
N GLN A 405 20.21 1.82 9.61
CA GLN A 405 19.52 0.58 10.02
C GLN A 405 20.12 -0.05 11.29
N GLU A 406 21.44 0.01 11.48
CA GLU A 406 22.10 -0.47 12.70
C GLU A 406 21.70 0.31 13.97
N ARG A 407 21.23 1.56 13.83
CA ARG A 407 20.86 2.44 14.97
C ARG A 407 19.37 2.51 15.23
N VAL A 408 18.53 2.30 14.22
CA VAL A 408 17.07 2.34 14.33
C VAL A 408 16.50 1.51 15.51
N PRO A 409 17.02 0.30 15.84
CA PRO A 409 16.47 -0.52 16.91
C PRO A 409 16.52 0.11 18.30
N GLY A 410 17.49 1.00 18.58
CA GLY A 410 17.72 1.53 19.92
C GLY A 410 17.87 3.05 20.02
N ASP A 411 18.20 3.75 18.93
CA ASP A 411 18.38 5.20 18.93
C ASP A 411 17.07 5.93 18.61
N PRO A 412 16.50 6.72 19.55
CA PRO A 412 15.23 7.41 19.32
C PRO A 412 15.34 8.54 18.29
N VAL A 413 16.51 9.17 18.11
CA VAL A 413 16.72 10.24 17.11
C VAL A 413 16.72 9.63 15.72
N VAL A 414 17.56 8.61 15.50
CA VAL A 414 17.65 7.93 14.21
C VAL A 414 16.37 7.17 13.90
N GLY A 415 15.83 6.45 14.89
CA GLY A 415 14.59 5.70 14.78
C GLY A 415 13.41 6.58 14.40
N ARG A 416 13.25 7.76 15.04
CA ARG A 416 12.17 8.71 14.70
C ARG A 416 12.27 9.16 13.24
N ALA A 417 13.46 9.59 12.80
CA ALA A 417 13.67 10.01 11.42
C ALA A 417 13.39 8.89 10.43
N PHE A 418 13.90 7.68 10.70
CA PHE A 418 13.65 6.50 9.87
C PHE A 418 12.17 6.18 9.76
N ARG A 419 11.46 6.09 10.89
CA ARG A 419 10.02 5.78 10.93
C ARG A 419 9.20 6.83 10.18
N SER A 420 9.54 8.12 10.31
CA SER A 420 8.87 9.21 9.61
C SER A 420 9.05 9.16 8.08
N VAL A 421 10.20 8.67 7.62
CA VAL A 421 10.49 8.50 6.19
C VAL A 421 9.78 7.28 5.61
N VAL A 422 9.82 6.13 6.29
CA VAL A 422 9.13 4.92 5.82
C VAL A 422 7.61 5.03 5.92
N SER A 423 7.09 5.87 6.83
CA SER A 423 5.67 6.23 6.90
C SER A 423 5.24 7.31 5.90
N LEU A 424 6.15 7.72 5.00
CA LEU A 424 5.93 8.73 3.95
C LEU A 424 5.48 10.10 4.50
N LYS A 425 5.80 10.39 5.76
CA LYS A 425 5.48 11.68 6.39
C LYS A 425 6.52 12.75 6.07
N GLU A 426 7.78 12.35 6.01
CA GLU A 426 8.93 13.21 5.72
C GLU A 426 9.70 12.71 4.50
N PRO A 427 10.42 13.60 3.77
CA PRO A 427 11.24 13.21 2.64
C PRO A 427 12.47 12.39 3.09
N LEU A 428 13.02 11.57 2.19
CA LEU A 428 14.28 10.81 2.43
C LEU A 428 15.42 11.67 2.97
N GLY A 429 15.48 12.96 2.60
CA GLY A 429 16.45 13.92 3.10
C GLY A 429 16.49 14.08 4.62
N ALA A 430 15.39 13.78 5.32
CA ALA A 430 15.32 13.84 6.78
C ALA A 430 16.30 12.87 7.47
N LEU A 431 16.72 11.79 6.79
CA LEU A 431 17.75 10.87 7.30
C LEU A 431 19.14 11.51 7.35
N PHE A 432 19.35 12.63 6.66
CA PHE A 432 20.62 13.35 6.58
C PHE A 432 20.62 14.65 7.40
N ALA A 433 19.55 14.93 8.15
CA ALA A 433 19.50 16.08 9.03
C ALA A 433 20.66 16.04 10.04
N PRO A 434 21.26 17.20 10.42
CA PRO A 434 22.48 17.22 11.24
C PRO A 434 22.42 16.39 12.53
N PRO A 435 21.33 16.39 13.32
CA PRO A 435 21.23 15.54 14.51
C PRO A 435 21.25 14.04 14.19
N VAL A 436 20.59 13.63 13.10
CA VAL A 436 20.53 12.24 12.64
C VAL A 436 21.89 11.81 12.11
N ALA A 437 22.50 12.61 11.24
CA ALA A 437 23.83 12.33 10.70
C ALA A 437 24.89 12.23 11.80
N ARG A 438 24.85 13.12 12.80
CA ARG A 438 25.74 13.06 13.97
C ARG A 438 25.57 11.76 14.75
N ALA A 439 24.32 11.36 15.03
CA ALA A 439 24.04 10.10 15.75
C ALA A 439 24.49 8.87 14.96
N VAL A 440 24.26 8.84 13.64
CA VAL A 440 24.64 7.75 12.74
C VAL A 440 26.16 7.62 12.57
N LEU A 441 26.87 8.74 12.43
CA LEU A 441 28.31 8.75 12.14
C LEU A 441 29.19 8.63 13.39
N PHE A 442 28.76 9.22 14.52
CA PHE A 442 29.61 9.38 15.71
C PHE A 442 29.03 8.78 16.99
N GLY A 443 27.74 8.45 17.04
CA GLY A 443 27.16 7.77 18.20
C GLY A 443 27.63 6.31 18.27
N PRO A 444 27.59 5.66 19.44
CA PRO A 444 27.67 4.19 19.54
C PRO A 444 26.34 3.53 19.13
N ALA A 445 26.40 2.28 18.68
CA ALA A 445 25.18 1.47 18.57
C ALA A 445 24.69 1.14 19.98
N LYS A 446 23.41 1.44 20.27
CA LYS A 446 22.83 1.14 21.58
C LYS A 446 22.51 -0.35 21.69
N GLU A 447 22.65 -0.90 22.89
CA GLU A 447 22.20 -2.25 23.19
C GLU A 447 20.68 -2.36 23.00
N THR A 448 20.29 -3.53 22.50
CA THR A 448 18.90 -3.91 22.22
C THR A 448 18.55 -5.14 23.03
N PRO A 449 17.26 -5.38 23.33
CA PRO A 449 16.83 -6.56 24.06
C PRO A 449 17.30 -7.86 23.40
N ALA A 450 17.69 -8.85 24.21
CA ALA A 450 18.00 -10.20 23.74
C ALA A 450 16.72 -11.02 23.46
N GLU A 451 15.67 -10.78 24.25
CA GLU A 451 14.36 -11.40 24.16
C GLU A 451 13.30 -10.40 23.65
N PRO A 452 12.16 -10.87 23.11
CA PRO A 452 11.09 -9.97 22.68
C PRO A 452 10.57 -9.12 23.86
N PRO A 453 10.62 -7.79 23.77
CA PRO A 453 10.15 -6.92 24.85
C PRO A 453 8.62 -6.88 24.90
N MET A 454 8.00 -7.86 25.55
CA MET A 454 6.53 -7.98 25.66
C MET A 454 5.91 -6.89 26.55
N THR A 455 6.71 -6.23 27.39
CA THR A 455 6.33 -5.05 28.19
C THR A 455 7.15 -3.83 27.75
N ARG A 456 6.56 -2.62 27.83
CA ARG A 456 7.31 -1.37 27.66
C ARG A 456 8.30 -1.17 28.83
N GLU A 457 9.36 -0.42 28.52
CA GLU A 457 10.37 0.03 29.50
C GLU A 457 9.82 1.05 30.49
#